data_AF-A0A256YBY4-F1
#
_entry.id   AF-A0A256YBY4-F1
#
_cell.length_a   1.000
_cell.length_b   1.000
_cell.length_c   1.000
_cell.angle_alpha   90.00
_cell.angle_beta   90.00
_cell.angle_gamma   90.00
#
_symmetry.space_group_name_H-M   'P 1'
#
loop_
_entity.id
_entity.type
_entity.pdbx_description
1 polymer ?
#
loop_
_entity_poly.entity_id
_entity_poly.type
_entity_poly.pdbx_seq_one_letter_code
_entity_poly.pdbx_strand_id
1 'polypeptide(L)'
;MSKVSPTINRNLKGIIKFDVVFENTTGLLIRMPTHAQVYRIGGADQYPMTTRKRYGDNIELEVPLIPGSSLKGRMRSLLETSMNLPQYTLDYKIWQHVRNPRGMSNEDLLKDIENRCIIDELFGWSAFNFEQLEKIVGEVKGIKDKEKLREATMEYFEKLAPTRLLVDDFTPTEECINKLNATSIADFLEEKMENRIDRITSAADPRSIVRVKPGIEFGGCFKIMIYDIDRDVIKNYLKILANGLKLVEETYLGGSGSRGYGRIRFRKIHVSVLKISNKEGKDFDLDKTKLKEELKEYSSVDELLDKIDELAKEIENILFGE
;
A
#
# COMPACT_ATOMS: atom_id res chain seq x y z
N MET A 1 -2.98 -38.94 28.30
CA MET A 1 -2.23 -38.58 27.07
C MET A 1 -2.04 -37.08 27.08
N SER A 2 -0.79 -36.60 27.06
CA SER A 2 -0.51 -35.17 26.90
C SER A 2 -1.06 -34.73 25.54
N LYS A 3 -2.10 -33.91 25.53
CA LYS A 3 -2.61 -33.32 24.28
C LYS A 3 -1.50 -32.48 23.68
N VAL A 4 -0.94 -32.94 22.56
CA VAL A 4 0.01 -32.17 21.76
C VAL A 4 -0.74 -30.94 21.25
N SER A 5 -0.21 -29.75 21.50
CA SER A 5 -0.79 -28.52 20.96
C SER A 5 -0.82 -28.60 19.42
N PRO A 6 -1.91 -28.16 18.76
CA PRO A 6 -1.95 -28.13 17.31
C PRO A 6 -0.81 -27.25 16.77
N THR A 7 -0.16 -27.71 15.70
CA THR A 7 0.89 -26.98 15.00
C THR A 7 0.32 -26.41 13.70
N ILE A 8 0.67 -25.15 13.42
CA ILE A 8 0.35 -24.50 12.15
C ILE A 8 1.66 -24.01 11.54
N ASN A 9 1.83 -24.26 10.26
CA ASN A 9 2.95 -23.74 9.49
C ASN A 9 2.41 -22.76 8.46
N ARG A 10 3.03 -21.58 8.38
CA ARG A 10 2.69 -20.57 7.39
C ARG A 10 3.98 -20.10 6.74
N ASN A 11 4.19 -20.49 5.49
CA ASN A 11 5.46 -20.39 4.80
C ASN A 11 5.44 -19.22 3.82
N LEU A 12 6.41 -18.31 3.93
CA LEU A 12 6.63 -17.29 2.91
C LEU A 12 7.27 -17.94 1.68
N LYS A 13 6.52 -18.03 0.58
CA LYS A 13 6.95 -18.64 -0.69
C LYS A 13 7.76 -17.67 -1.55
N GLY A 14 7.46 -16.38 -1.46
CA GLY A 14 8.23 -15.37 -2.17
C GLY A 14 7.68 -13.97 -2.01
N ILE A 15 8.31 -13.03 -2.73
CA ILE A 15 7.94 -11.62 -2.76
C ILE A 15 7.85 -11.18 -4.21
N ILE A 16 6.70 -10.68 -4.64
CA ILE A 16 6.53 -10.02 -5.93
C ILE A 16 6.85 -8.54 -5.72
N LYS A 17 7.74 -7.98 -6.54
CA LYS A 17 8.14 -6.58 -6.50
C LYS A 17 7.66 -5.86 -7.74
N PHE A 18 7.17 -4.64 -7.56
CA PHE A 18 6.80 -3.69 -8.60
C PHE A 18 7.63 -2.44 -8.37
N ASP A 19 8.73 -2.31 -9.12
CA ASP A 19 9.51 -1.09 -9.16
C ASP A 19 8.80 -0.12 -10.11
N VAL A 20 8.31 0.99 -9.54
CA VAL A 20 7.33 1.86 -10.18
C VAL A 20 7.85 3.28 -10.27
N VAL A 21 7.69 3.89 -11.43
CA VAL A 21 7.86 5.32 -11.65
C VAL A 21 6.52 5.95 -12.03
N PHE A 22 6.15 7.03 -11.33
CA PHE A 22 5.04 7.89 -11.75
C PHE A 22 5.47 9.33 -11.92
N GLU A 23 4.79 10.04 -12.80
CA GLU A 23 4.93 11.47 -13.04
C GLU A 23 3.70 12.21 -12.50
N ASN A 24 3.88 13.34 -11.82
CA ASN A 24 2.74 14.20 -11.49
C ASN A 24 2.41 15.16 -12.65
N THR A 25 1.26 14.99 -13.30
CA THR A 25 0.83 15.81 -14.44
C THR A 25 0.27 17.17 -14.03
N THR A 26 -0.12 17.32 -12.77
CA THR A 26 -0.42 18.62 -12.16
C THR A 26 0.37 18.80 -10.87
N GLY A 27 0.38 20.01 -10.32
CA GLY A 27 1.11 20.28 -9.08
C GLY A 27 0.64 19.39 -7.93
N LEU A 28 1.58 18.79 -7.20
CA LEU A 28 1.31 17.78 -6.19
C LEU A 28 1.62 18.29 -4.78
N LEU A 29 0.72 18.02 -3.84
CA LEU A 29 0.86 18.46 -2.45
C LEU A 29 0.55 17.31 -1.48
N ILE A 30 1.60 16.71 -0.92
CA ILE A 30 1.52 15.94 0.32
C ILE A 30 1.97 16.86 1.44
N ARG A 31 1.04 17.28 2.29
CA ARG A 31 1.33 18.32 3.29
C ARG A 31 2.28 17.80 4.35
N MET A 32 3.33 18.59 4.63
CA MET A 32 4.16 18.38 5.81
C MET A 32 3.35 18.65 7.09
N PRO A 33 3.58 17.94 8.21
CA PRO A 33 2.94 18.25 9.47
C PRO A 33 3.19 19.69 9.92
N THR A 34 2.17 20.37 10.47
CA THR A 34 2.24 21.80 10.80
C THR A 34 3.42 22.14 11.72
N HIS A 35 3.71 21.30 12.72
CA HIS A 35 4.84 21.52 13.64
C HIS A 35 6.20 21.47 12.93
N ALA A 36 6.36 20.62 11.91
CA ALA A 36 7.58 20.55 11.13
C ALA A 36 7.73 21.76 10.19
N GLN A 37 6.62 22.40 9.80
CA GLN A 37 6.65 23.61 8.95
C GLN A 37 7.18 24.83 9.70
N VAL A 38 7.01 24.90 11.03
CA VAL A 38 7.46 26.02 11.87
C VAL A 38 8.98 26.25 11.76
N TYR A 39 9.75 25.20 11.49
CA TYR A 39 11.20 25.31 11.31
C TYR A 39 11.63 25.87 9.95
N ARG A 40 10.70 26.06 8.99
CA ARG A 40 10.97 26.76 7.73
C ARG A 40 10.62 28.24 7.86
N ILE A 41 11.62 29.06 8.14
CA ILE A 41 11.50 30.51 8.24
C ILE A 41 11.10 31.09 6.87
N GLY A 42 10.04 31.90 6.83
CA GLY A 42 9.61 32.64 5.63
C GLY A 42 8.91 31.82 4.54
N GLY A 43 8.41 30.61 4.87
CA GLY A 43 7.70 29.75 3.92
C GLY A 43 6.21 30.07 3.76
N ALA A 44 5.62 29.60 2.66
CA ALA A 44 4.19 29.64 2.40
C ALA A 44 3.33 28.95 3.48
N ASP A 45 2.02 29.22 3.49
CA ASP A 45 1.07 28.65 4.46
C ASP A 45 1.03 27.11 4.44
N GLN A 46 1.41 26.51 3.31
CA GLN A 46 1.49 25.06 3.13
C GLN A 46 2.77 24.70 2.39
N TYR A 47 3.46 23.69 2.91
CA TYR A 47 4.69 23.15 2.33
C TYR A 47 4.57 21.63 2.10
N PRO A 48 5.11 21.10 0.99
CA PRO A 48 5.10 19.67 0.73
C PRO A 48 6.10 18.94 1.65
N MET A 49 5.87 17.65 1.88
CA MET A 49 6.84 16.80 2.56
C MET A 49 8.15 16.72 1.79
N THR A 50 9.27 16.75 2.52
CA THR A 50 10.61 16.62 1.97
C THR A 50 11.41 15.59 2.75
N THR A 51 12.47 15.09 2.14
CA THR A 51 13.48 14.26 2.78
C THR A 51 14.85 14.54 2.18
N ARG A 52 15.93 14.16 2.88
CA ARG A 52 17.26 14.13 2.27
C ARG A 52 17.51 12.75 1.69
N LYS A 53 17.93 12.72 0.43
CA LYS A 53 18.29 11.48 -0.27
C LYS A 53 19.62 11.66 -0.99
N ARG A 54 20.44 10.62 -0.94
CA ARG A 54 21.66 10.50 -1.74
C ARG A 54 21.33 9.90 -3.10
N TYR A 55 21.85 10.52 -4.15
CA TYR A 55 21.76 10.10 -5.55
C TYR A 55 23.18 9.85 -6.07
N GLY A 56 23.43 8.65 -6.60
CA GLY A 56 24.78 8.18 -6.88
C GLY A 56 25.73 8.32 -5.66
N ASP A 57 27.02 8.50 -5.94
CA ASP A 57 28.04 8.53 -4.89
C ASP A 57 28.23 9.92 -4.24
N ASN A 58 27.81 11.00 -4.90
CA ASN A 58 28.32 12.35 -4.58
C ASN A 58 27.26 13.43 -4.32
N ILE A 59 25.97 13.15 -4.52
CA ILE A 59 24.92 14.19 -4.44
C ILE A 59 23.94 13.82 -3.34
N GLU A 60 23.93 14.58 -2.24
CA GLU A 60 22.86 14.53 -1.23
C GLU A 60 21.99 15.78 -1.36
N LEU A 61 20.70 15.59 -1.65
CA LEU A 61 19.76 16.67 -1.88
C LEU A 61 18.54 16.54 -0.97
N GLU A 62 18.03 17.69 -0.54
CA GLU A 62 16.67 17.77 -0.05
C GLU A 62 15.70 17.72 -1.25
N VAL A 63 14.79 16.75 -1.24
CA VAL A 63 13.85 16.46 -2.33
C VAL A 63 12.44 16.24 -1.81
N PRO A 64 11.39 16.41 -2.64
CA PRO A 64 10.03 16.07 -2.22
C PRO A 64 9.89 14.58 -1.90
N LEU A 65 9.08 14.27 -0.89
CA LEU A 65 8.80 12.91 -0.43
C LEU A 65 7.31 12.61 -0.57
N ILE A 66 6.99 11.48 -1.19
CA ILE A 66 5.65 10.91 -1.21
C ILE A 66 5.68 9.64 -0.36
N PRO A 67 5.12 9.66 0.88
CA PRO A 67 5.16 8.51 1.75
C PRO A 67 4.41 7.31 1.16
N GLY A 68 4.97 6.12 1.32
CA GLY A 68 4.31 4.88 0.92
C GLY A 68 2.96 4.71 1.62
N SER A 69 2.83 5.19 2.86
CA SER A 69 1.57 5.21 3.61
C SER A 69 0.50 6.12 2.97
N SER A 70 0.88 7.23 2.36
CA SER A 70 -0.05 8.15 1.68
C SER A 70 -0.61 7.51 0.42
N LEU A 71 0.25 6.86 -0.38
CA LEU A 71 -0.17 6.16 -1.59
C LEU A 71 -0.97 4.89 -1.26
N LYS A 72 -0.50 4.07 -0.32
CA LYS A 72 -1.20 2.87 0.16
C LYS A 72 -2.58 3.21 0.74
N GLY A 73 -2.66 4.23 1.59
CA GLY A 73 -3.93 4.67 2.19
C GLY A 73 -4.91 5.22 1.16
N ARG A 74 -4.41 5.99 0.17
CA ARG A 74 -5.25 6.50 -0.92
C ARG A 74 -5.79 5.37 -1.79
N MET A 75 -4.96 4.40 -2.17
CA MET A 75 -5.38 3.20 -2.91
C MET A 75 -6.43 2.42 -2.12
N ARG A 76 -6.17 2.15 -0.84
CA ARG A 76 -7.09 1.44 0.05
C ARG A 76 -8.47 2.12 0.08
N SER A 77 -8.51 3.42 0.37
CA SER A 77 -9.76 4.20 0.45
C SER A 77 -10.58 4.17 -0.84
N LEU A 78 -9.93 4.25 -2.00
CA LEU A 78 -10.59 4.18 -3.30
C LEU A 78 -11.11 2.77 -3.59
N LEU A 79 -10.33 1.74 -3.29
CA LEU A 79 -10.74 0.35 -3.47
C LEU A 79 -11.94 0.00 -2.59
N GLU A 80 -11.88 0.32 -1.29
CA GLU A 80 -12.98 0.07 -0.34
C GLU A 80 -14.30 0.67 -0.81
N THR A 81 -14.27 1.92 -1.29
CA THR A 81 -15.46 2.62 -1.80
C THR A 81 -15.92 2.07 -3.15
N SER A 82 -15.01 1.78 -4.07
CA SER A 82 -15.36 1.23 -5.39
C SER A 82 -15.95 -0.18 -5.32
N MET A 83 -15.52 -0.98 -4.34
CA MET A 83 -16.00 -2.33 -4.09
C MET A 83 -17.22 -2.37 -3.17
N ASN A 84 -17.71 -1.20 -2.72
CA ASN A 84 -18.85 -1.07 -1.81
C ASN A 84 -18.69 -1.90 -0.53
N LEU A 85 -17.49 -1.87 0.06
CA LEU A 85 -17.22 -2.58 1.31
C LEU A 85 -17.80 -1.82 2.52
N PRO A 86 -18.33 -2.53 3.53
CA PRO A 86 -18.83 -1.90 4.74
C PRO A 86 -17.70 -1.20 5.50
N GLN A 87 -17.96 0.02 5.97
CA GLN A 87 -17.00 0.81 6.72
C GLN A 87 -17.36 0.85 8.20
N TYR A 88 -16.36 0.67 9.05
CA TYR A 88 -16.49 0.58 10.49
C TYR A 88 -15.71 1.71 11.16
N THR A 89 -16.14 2.12 12.35
CA THR A 89 -15.46 3.15 13.15
C THR A 89 -15.34 2.73 14.61
N LEU A 90 -14.25 3.13 15.26
CA LEU A 90 -14.03 2.95 16.71
C LEU A 90 -14.21 4.25 17.49
N ASP A 91 -14.06 5.39 16.83
CA ASP A 91 -13.93 6.70 17.47
C ASP A 91 -14.87 7.76 16.88
N TYR A 92 -15.72 7.37 15.91
CA TYR A 92 -16.59 8.25 15.12
C TYR A 92 -15.85 9.34 14.32
N LYS A 93 -14.52 9.24 14.20
CA LYS A 93 -13.69 10.17 13.42
C LYS A 93 -13.25 9.51 12.12
N ILE A 94 -12.83 8.24 12.18
CA ILE A 94 -12.34 7.50 11.02
C ILE A 94 -13.28 6.32 10.73
N TRP A 95 -13.69 6.22 9.47
CA TRP A 95 -14.50 5.14 8.92
C TRP A 95 -13.67 4.41 7.86
N GLN A 96 -13.49 3.10 8.03
CA GLN A 96 -12.69 2.28 7.12
C GLN A 96 -13.16 0.83 7.16
N HIS A 97 -13.01 0.12 6.03
CA HIS A 97 -13.17 -1.33 6.04
C HIS A 97 -11.88 -1.96 6.55
N VAL A 98 -11.89 -2.53 7.76
CA VAL A 98 -10.72 -3.25 8.29
C VAL A 98 -11.17 -4.36 9.21
N ARG A 99 -10.63 -5.57 9.00
CA ARG A 99 -10.73 -6.67 9.95
C ARG A 99 -10.23 -6.23 11.33
N ASN A 100 -11.19 -5.97 12.21
CA ASN A 100 -10.96 -5.46 13.55
C ASN A 100 -12.05 -5.99 14.49
N PRO A 101 -11.69 -6.87 15.44
CA PRO A 101 -12.64 -7.45 16.40
C PRO A 101 -13.37 -6.45 17.29
N ARG A 102 -12.91 -5.19 17.37
CA ARG A 102 -13.57 -4.14 18.14
C ARG A 102 -14.51 -3.28 17.31
N GLY A 103 -14.29 -3.21 16.01
CA GLY A 103 -15.02 -2.31 15.10
C GLY A 103 -16.09 -3.03 14.27
N MET A 104 -15.92 -4.32 14.03
CA MET A 104 -16.86 -5.16 13.28
C MET A 104 -17.76 -5.95 14.24
N SER A 105 -18.94 -6.37 13.76
CA SER A 105 -19.68 -7.44 14.43
C SER A 105 -18.89 -8.74 14.36
N ASN A 106 -19.13 -9.64 15.32
CA ASN A 106 -18.49 -10.94 15.34
C ASN A 106 -18.82 -11.75 14.07
N GLU A 107 -20.06 -11.64 13.57
CA GLU A 107 -20.52 -12.31 12.35
C GLU A 107 -19.79 -11.78 11.11
N ASP A 108 -19.67 -10.46 10.98
CA ASP A 108 -18.96 -9.86 9.85
C ASP A 108 -17.47 -10.20 9.88
N LEU A 109 -16.85 -10.22 11.08
CA LEU A 109 -15.46 -10.61 11.24
C LEU A 109 -15.23 -12.06 10.77
N LEU A 110 -16.06 -13.00 11.22
CA LEU A 110 -15.92 -14.40 10.81
C LEU A 110 -16.18 -14.58 9.32
N LYS A 111 -17.16 -13.86 8.75
CA LYS A 111 -17.45 -13.87 7.32
C LYS A 111 -16.28 -13.30 6.50
N ASP A 112 -15.62 -12.25 6.99
CA ASP A 112 -14.45 -11.66 6.35
C ASP A 112 -13.27 -12.64 6.31
N ILE A 113 -12.97 -13.30 7.43
CA ILE A 113 -11.92 -14.34 7.52
C ILE A 113 -12.26 -15.53 6.63
N GLU A 114 -13.52 -15.97 6.65
CA GLU A 114 -13.98 -17.12 5.87
C GLU A 114 -13.83 -16.91 4.37
N ASN A 115 -14.19 -15.71 3.89
CA ASN A 115 -14.13 -15.33 2.48
C ASN A 115 -12.74 -14.85 2.04
N ARG A 116 -11.79 -14.73 2.98
CA ARG A 116 -10.46 -14.17 2.72
C ARG A 116 -10.53 -12.85 1.97
N CYS A 117 -11.12 -11.83 2.59
CA CYS A 117 -11.24 -10.51 1.97
C CYS A 117 -9.88 -10.00 1.48
N ILE A 118 -9.74 -9.89 0.15
CA ILE A 118 -8.47 -9.59 -0.52
C ILE A 118 -7.93 -8.21 -0.12
N ILE A 119 -8.81 -7.25 0.15
CA ILE A 119 -8.41 -5.91 0.61
C ILE A 119 -7.73 -6.00 1.97
N ASP A 120 -8.29 -6.73 2.94
CA ASP A 120 -7.68 -6.84 4.25
C ASP A 120 -6.41 -7.70 4.25
N GLU A 121 -6.32 -8.71 3.39
CA GLU A 121 -5.09 -9.49 3.24
C GLU A 121 -3.94 -8.66 2.67
N LEU A 122 -4.20 -7.85 1.63
CA LEU A 122 -3.20 -6.97 1.04
C LEU A 122 -2.88 -5.78 1.94
N PHE A 123 -3.88 -4.99 2.32
CA PHE A 123 -3.66 -3.72 2.99
C PHE A 123 -3.45 -3.83 4.49
N GLY A 124 -3.83 -4.97 5.07
CA GLY A 124 -3.57 -5.33 6.47
C GLY A 124 -4.75 -5.06 7.38
N TRP A 125 -4.67 -5.68 8.56
CA TRP A 125 -5.72 -5.71 9.57
C TRP A 125 -5.16 -5.66 10.99
N SER A 126 -6.02 -5.40 11.98
CA SER A 126 -5.61 -5.26 13.38
C SER A 126 -5.37 -6.63 14.01
N ALA A 127 -4.13 -6.94 14.41
CA ALA A 127 -3.78 -8.23 14.98
C ALA A 127 -4.62 -8.60 16.23
N PHE A 128 -5.02 -9.86 16.31
CA PHE A 128 -5.66 -10.48 17.48
C PHE A 128 -5.13 -11.90 17.66
N ASN A 129 -5.20 -12.40 18.90
CA ASN A 129 -4.67 -13.72 19.25
C ASN A 129 -5.72 -14.83 19.10
N PHE A 130 -5.28 -16.09 19.20
CA PHE A 130 -6.15 -17.25 19.04
C PHE A 130 -7.29 -17.29 20.06
N GLU A 131 -7.03 -16.91 21.32
CA GLU A 131 -8.04 -16.89 22.39
C GLU A 131 -9.17 -15.89 22.09
N GLN A 132 -8.82 -14.71 21.56
CA GLN A 132 -9.79 -13.73 21.11
C GLN A 132 -10.66 -14.29 19.98
N LEU A 133 -10.08 -15.01 19.02
CA LEU A 133 -10.83 -15.67 17.95
C LEU A 133 -11.72 -16.80 18.49
N GLU A 134 -11.20 -17.62 19.41
CA GLU A 134 -11.93 -18.74 20.04
C GLU A 134 -13.20 -18.22 20.74
N LYS A 135 -13.10 -17.09 21.46
CA LYS A 135 -14.26 -16.44 22.07
C LYS A 135 -15.31 -16.01 21.04
N ILE A 136 -14.87 -15.36 19.97
CA ILE A 136 -15.76 -14.87 18.90
C ILE A 136 -16.47 -16.03 18.20
N VAL A 137 -15.73 -17.09 17.86
CA VAL A 137 -16.30 -18.31 17.25
C VAL A 137 -17.31 -18.97 18.19
N GLY A 138 -17.01 -19.04 19.48
CA GLY A 138 -17.91 -19.60 20.49
C GLY A 138 -19.21 -18.82 20.62
N GLU A 139 -19.12 -17.49 20.61
CA GLU A 139 -20.29 -16.59 20.67
C GLU A 139 -21.18 -16.72 19.42
N VAL A 140 -20.60 -16.70 18.21
CA VAL A 140 -21.37 -16.75 16.96
C VAL A 140 -21.93 -18.14 16.66
N LYS A 141 -21.14 -19.20 16.88
CA LYS A 141 -21.54 -20.58 16.55
C LYS A 141 -22.29 -21.28 17.69
N GLY A 142 -22.32 -20.69 18.89
CA GLY A 142 -22.98 -21.29 20.06
C GLY A 142 -22.32 -22.57 20.57
N ILE A 143 -21.01 -22.77 20.31
CA ILE A 143 -20.29 -23.99 20.67
C ILE A 143 -19.81 -23.89 22.12
N LYS A 144 -20.31 -24.79 22.98
CA LYS A 144 -19.92 -24.87 24.40
C LYS A 144 -18.82 -25.90 24.68
N ASP A 145 -18.71 -26.91 23.82
CA ASP A 145 -17.69 -27.95 23.96
C ASP A 145 -16.32 -27.40 23.55
N LYS A 146 -15.33 -27.54 24.43
CA LYS A 146 -14.01 -26.91 24.26
C LYS A 146 -13.20 -27.54 23.14
N GLU A 147 -13.35 -28.83 22.87
CA GLU A 147 -12.63 -29.48 21.77
C GLU A 147 -13.22 -29.06 20.43
N LYS A 148 -14.55 -29.12 20.29
CA LYS A 148 -15.25 -28.66 19.09
C LYS A 148 -15.03 -27.18 18.81
N LEU A 149 -14.96 -26.35 19.86
CA LEU A 149 -14.69 -24.93 19.70
C LEU A 149 -13.29 -24.68 19.14
N ARG A 150 -12.29 -25.42 19.62
CA ARG A 150 -10.92 -25.33 19.11
C ARG A 150 -10.82 -25.77 17.67
N GLU A 151 -11.46 -26.88 17.31
CA GLU A 151 -11.53 -27.37 15.94
C GLU A 151 -12.14 -26.31 15.01
N ALA A 152 -13.31 -25.77 15.37
CA ALA A 152 -13.95 -24.70 14.60
C ALA A 152 -13.08 -23.43 14.52
N THR A 153 -12.38 -23.07 15.61
CA THR A 153 -11.49 -21.90 15.63
C THR A 153 -10.28 -22.09 14.71
N MET A 154 -9.73 -23.30 14.63
CA MET A 154 -8.62 -23.64 13.74
C MET A 154 -8.99 -23.43 12.26
N GLU A 155 -10.22 -23.76 11.85
CA GLU A 155 -10.69 -23.54 10.47
C GLU A 155 -10.62 -22.07 10.03
N TYR A 156 -10.88 -21.14 10.97
CA TYR A 156 -10.71 -19.71 10.73
C TYR A 156 -9.24 -19.28 10.80
N PHE A 157 -8.52 -19.79 11.79
CA PHE A 157 -7.12 -19.40 12.04
C PHE A 157 -6.18 -19.82 10.89
N GLU A 158 -6.44 -20.97 10.25
CA GLU A 158 -5.68 -21.47 9.09
C GLU A 158 -5.73 -20.57 7.84
N LYS A 159 -6.77 -19.73 7.74
CA LYS A 159 -6.96 -18.77 6.65
C LYS A 159 -6.21 -17.45 6.87
N LEU A 160 -5.66 -17.23 8.07
CA LEU A 160 -4.97 -16.00 8.41
C LEU A 160 -3.48 -16.07 8.03
N ALA A 161 -2.95 -14.94 7.58
CA ALA A 161 -1.51 -14.69 7.50
C ALA A 161 -1.23 -13.18 7.64
N PRO A 162 0.03 -12.76 7.79
CA PRO A 162 0.41 -11.35 7.88
C PRO A 162 -0.01 -10.54 6.65
N THR A 163 -0.11 -9.21 6.81
CA THR A 163 -0.34 -8.25 5.71
C THR A 163 0.60 -8.48 4.53
N ARG A 164 0.09 -8.50 3.29
CA ARG A 164 0.91 -8.82 2.12
C ARG A 164 1.55 -7.60 1.44
N LEU A 165 0.84 -6.47 1.34
CA LEU A 165 1.30 -5.31 0.57
C LEU A 165 2.16 -4.37 1.43
N LEU A 166 3.41 -4.19 0.99
CA LEU A 166 4.33 -3.17 1.47
C LEU A 166 4.50 -2.11 0.37
N VAL A 167 4.58 -0.85 0.77
CA VAL A 167 4.75 0.28 -0.16
C VAL A 167 5.88 1.14 0.38
N ASP A 168 6.96 1.22 -0.38
CA ASP A 168 8.11 2.05 -0.03
C ASP A 168 7.78 3.53 -0.23
N ASP A 169 8.63 4.39 0.33
CA ASP A 169 8.56 5.82 0.10
C ASP A 169 9.05 6.18 -1.32
N PHE A 170 8.39 7.15 -1.92
CA PHE A 170 8.66 7.61 -3.29
C PHE A 170 9.39 8.96 -3.27
N THR A 171 10.47 9.04 -4.03
CA THR A 171 11.33 10.22 -4.17
C THR A 171 11.67 10.44 -5.64
N PRO A 172 12.13 11.64 -6.06
CA PRO A 172 12.51 11.86 -7.44
C PRO A 172 13.47 10.79 -7.99
N THR A 173 13.33 10.43 -9.26
CA THR A 173 14.23 9.48 -9.92
C THR A 173 15.60 10.11 -10.18
N GLU A 174 16.67 9.31 -10.29
CA GLU A 174 17.99 9.80 -10.70
C GLU A 174 17.94 10.49 -12.08
N GLU A 175 17.14 9.94 -13.00
CA GLU A 175 16.85 10.54 -14.31
C GLU A 175 16.26 11.96 -14.17
N CYS A 176 15.32 12.15 -13.23
CA CYS A 176 14.73 13.45 -12.93
C CYS A 176 15.75 14.44 -12.34
N ILE A 177 16.61 14.00 -11.42
CA ILE A 177 17.69 14.84 -10.85
C ILE A 177 18.59 15.36 -11.95
N ASN A 178 19.05 14.47 -12.83
CA ASN A 178 19.95 14.81 -13.94
C ASN A 178 19.27 15.73 -14.96
N LYS A 179 18.03 15.43 -15.34
CA LYS A 179 17.26 16.23 -16.31
C LYS A 179 17.02 17.66 -15.84
N LEU A 180 16.81 17.86 -14.53
CA LEU A 180 16.60 19.17 -13.94
C LEU A 180 17.90 19.91 -13.61
N ASN A 181 19.06 19.24 -13.65
CA ASN A 181 20.30 19.70 -13.01
C ASN A 181 20.03 20.18 -11.58
N ALA A 182 19.25 19.40 -10.82
CA ALA A 182 18.74 19.83 -9.53
C ALA A 182 19.89 20.00 -8.51
N THR A 183 19.89 21.14 -7.83
CA THR A 183 20.88 21.52 -6.81
C THR A 183 20.22 21.81 -5.47
N SER A 184 18.90 22.04 -5.44
CA SER A 184 18.16 22.37 -4.23
C SER A 184 16.70 21.92 -4.31
N ILE A 185 16.02 21.92 -3.16
CA ILE A 185 14.58 21.63 -3.10
C ILE A 185 13.75 22.59 -3.96
N ALA A 186 14.19 23.84 -4.15
CA ALA A 186 13.48 24.84 -4.95
C ALA A 186 13.30 24.40 -6.41
N ASP A 187 14.22 23.58 -6.94
CA ASP A 187 14.15 23.08 -8.31
C ASP A 187 12.93 22.18 -8.55
N PHE A 188 12.31 21.64 -7.50
CA PHE A 188 11.13 20.78 -7.58
C PHE A 188 9.82 21.50 -7.25
N LEU A 189 9.88 22.72 -6.72
CA LEU A 189 8.75 23.37 -6.11
C LEU A 189 8.29 24.58 -6.91
N GLU A 190 6.98 24.84 -6.84
CA GLU A 190 6.38 26.08 -7.31
C GLU A 190 5.47 26.65 -6.23
N GLU A 191 5.41 27.99 -6.17
CA GLU A 191 4.45 28.71 -5.35
C GLU A 191 3.19 28.98 -6.17
N LYS A 192 2.04 28.62 -5.62
CA LYS A 192 0.73 28.90 -6.22
C LYS A 192 -0.12 29.67 -5.23
N MET A 193 -0.52 30.87 -5.65
CA MET A 193 -1.52 31.66 -4.94
C MET A 193 -2.90 31.06 -5.16
N GLU A 194 -3.66 30.92 -4.08
CA GLU A 194 -5.08 30.61 -4.12
C GLU A 194 -5.86 31.63 -3.29
N ASN A 195 -7.12 31.89 -3.64
CA ASN A 195 -7.97 32.78 -2.85
C ASN A 195 -9.10 31.97 -2.21
N ARG A 196 -9.35 32.21 -0.92
CA ARG A 196 -10.68 31.99 -0.35
C ARG A 196 -11.51 33.23 -0.67
N ILE A 197 -12.77 33.04 -1.06
CA ILE A 197 -13.66 34.16 -1.41
C ILE A 197 -14.86 34.08 -0.49
N ASP A 198 -15.10 35.16 0.25
CA ASP A 198 -16.32 35.35 1.02
C ASP A 198 -17.52 35.38 0.06
N ARG A 199 -18.52 34.53 0.29
CA ARG A 199 -19.68 34.40 -0.61
C ARG A 199 -20.73 35.50 -0.43
N ILE A 200 -20.63 36.29 0.65
CA ILE A 200 -21.51 37.43 0.94
C ILE A 200 -20.87 38.71 0.44
N THR A 201 -19.61 38.96 0.81
CA THR A 201 -18.94 40.25 0.53
C THR A 201 -18.09 40.23 -0.74
N SER A 202 -17.85 39.04 -1.33
CA SER A 202 -16.89 38.83 -2.41
C SER A 202 -15.45 39.22 -2.06
N ALA A 203 -15.14 39.43 -0.77
CA ALA A 203 -13.79 39.72 -0.32
C ALA A 203 -12.87 38.51 -0.57
N ALA A 204 -11.69 38.78 -1.12
CA ALA A 204 -10.66 37.78 -1.32
C ALA A 204 -9.76 37.69 -0.08
N ASP A 205 -9.46 36.47 0.33
CA ASP A 205 -8.52 36.10 1.38
C ASP A 205 -7.43 35.21 0.73
N PRO A 206 -6.35 35.84 0.21
CA PRO A 206 -5.28 35.16 -0.48
C PRO A 206 -4.48 34.25 0.47
N ARG A 207 -4.03 33.11 -0.05
CA ARG A 207 -3.16 32.17 0.64
C ARG A 207 -2.08 31.67 -0.30
N SER A 208 -0.89 31.45 0.22
CA SER A 208 0.23 30.89 -0.54
C SER A 208 0.34 29.38 -0.29
N ILE A 209 0.47 28.61 -1.37
CA ILE A 209 0.68 27.17 -1.31
C ILE A 209 1.93 26.83 -2.11
N VAL A 210 2.94 26.31 -1.43
CA VAL A 210 4.06 25.64 -2.11
C VAL A 210 3.67 24.20 -2.40
N ARG A 211 3.96 23.75 -3.61
CA ARG A 211 3.68 22.40 -4.07
C ARG A 211 4.79 21.91 -4.99
N VAL A 212 4.85 20.61 -5.23
CA VAL A 212 5.72 20.04 -6.26
C VAL A 212 5.20 20.48 -7.63
N LYS A 213 6.07 21.02 -8.47
CA LYS A 213 5.74 21.46 -9.84
C LYS A 213 5.31 20.27 -10.71
N PRO A 214 4.46 20.46 -11.73
CA PRO A 214 4.14 19.41 -12.69
C PRO A 214 5.40 18.84 -13.38
N GLY A 215 5.35 17.57 -13.75
CA GLY A 215 6.40 16.88 -14.52
C GLY A 215 7.54 16.29 -13.69
N ILE A 216 7.40 16.17 -12.36
CA ILE A 216 8.39 15.48 -11.52
C ILE A 216 8.09 13.98 -11.52
N GLU A 217 9.12 13.19 -11.83
CA GLU A 217 9.06 11.74 -11.80
C GLU A 217 9.53 11.20 -10.45
N PHE A 218 8.71 10.37 -9.83
CA PHE A 218 8.97 9.73 -8.54
C PHE A 218 9.12 8.22 -8.72
N GLY A 219 10.17 7.65 -8.14
CA GLY A 219 10.44 6.21 -8.11
C GLY A 219 10.26 5.61 -6.72
N GLY A 220 9.71 4.40 -6.66
CA GLY A 220 9.51 3.61 -5.44
C GLY A 220 9.11 2.16 -5.76
N CYS A 221 8.83 1.37 -4.73
CA CYS A 221 8.57 -0.07 -4.88
C CYS A 221 7.31 -0.50 -4.12
N PHE A 222 6.45 -1.28 -4.77
CA PHE A 222 5.41 -2.07 -4.11
C PHE A 222 5.87 -3.51 -3.97
N LYS A 223 5.63 -4.13 -2.83
CA LYS A 223 6.01 -5.54 -2.58
C LYS A 223 4.81 -6.30 -2.07
N ILE A 224 4.51 -7.44 -2.67
CA ILE A 224 3.47 -8.37 -2.23
C ILE A 224 4.16 -9.63 -1.71
N MET A 225 4.04 -9.88 -0.41
CA MET A 225 4.46 -11.15 0.19
C MET A 225 3.46 -12.24 -0.18
N ILE A 226 3.94 -13.40 -0.61
CA ILE A 226 3.12 -14.54 -1.00
C ILE A 226 3.39 -15.70 -0.06
N TYR A 227 2.36 -16.13 0.67
CA TYR A 227 2.40 -17.29 1.55
C TYR A 227 1.89 -18.55 0.83
N ASP A 228 2.11 -19.71 1.42
CA ASP A 228 1.65 -21.01 0.91
C ASP A 228 0.12 -21.13 0.76
N ILE A 229 -0.69 -20.31 1.45
CA ILE A 229 -2.14 -20.23 1.22
C ILE A 229 -2.53 -19.36 0.04
N ASP A 230 -1.60 -18.59 -0.53
CA ASP A 230 -1.93 -17.54 -1.47
C ASP A 230 -1.96 -18.01 -2.94
N ARG A 231 -1.69 -19.30 -3.22
CA ARG A 231 -1.58 -19.85 -4.59
C ARG A 231 -2.75 -19.44 -5.49
N ASP A 232 -3.98 -19.66 -5.04
CA ASP A 232 -5.18 -19.47 -5.87
C ASP A 232 -5.70 -18.02 -5.89
N VAL A 233 -5.04 -17.11 -5.17
CA VAL A 233 -5.45 -15.70 -5.06
C VAL A 233 -4.42 -14.71 -5.62
N ILE A 234 -3.28 -15.17 -6.13
CA ILE A 234 -2.23 -14.31 -6.71
C ILE A 234 -2.82 -13.39 -7.78
N LYS A 235 -3.59 -13.94 -8.72
CA LYS A 235 -4.30 -13.16 -9.74
C LYS A 235 -5.15 -12.04 -9.13
N ASN A 236 -5.88 -12.32 -8.06
CA ASN A 236 -6.72 -11.32 -7.40
C ASN A 236 -5.87 -10.24 -6.71
N TYR A 237 -4.73 -10.61 -6.12
CA TYR A 237 -3.80 -9.63 -5.56
C TYR A 237 -3.25 -8.67 -6.61
N LEU A 238 -2.83 -9.20 -7.76
CA LEU A 238 -2.36 -8.39 -8.89
C LEU A 238 -3.46 -7.45 -9.41
N LYS A 239 -4.70 -7.96 -9.55
CA LYS A 239 -5.86 -7.14 -9.95
C LYS A 239 -6.13 -6.01 -8.98
N ILE A 240 -6.12 -6.28 -7.69
CA ILE A 240 -6.39 -5.25 -6.68
C ILE A 240 -5.29 -4.19 -6.68
N LEU A 241 -4.02 -4.58 -6.80
CA LEU A 241 -2.92 -3.63 -6.92
C LEU A 241 -3.12 -2.72 -8.15
N ALA A 242 -3.26 -3.32 -9.34
CA ALA A 242 -3.38 -2.59 -10.60
C ALA A 242 -4.63 -1.68 -10.64
N ASN A 243 -5.79 -2.17 -10.19
CA ASN A 243 -6.99 -1.34 -10.06
C ASN A 243 -6.78 -0.19 -9.05
N GLY A 244 -6.10 -0.45 -7.93
CA GLY A 244 -5.75 0.60 -6.97
C GLY A 244 -4.89 1.71 -7.61
N LEU A 245 -3.88 1.32 -8.41
CA LEU A 245 -3.05 2.27 -9.16
C LEU A 245 -3.92 3.06 -10.15
N LYS A 246 -4.78 2.38 -10.92
CA LYS A 246 -5.68 3.01 -11.90
C LYS A 246 -6.63 4.01 -11.24
N LEU A 247 -7.22 3.66 -10.10
CA LEU A 247 -8.10 4.55 -9.35
C LEU A 247 -7.37 5.81 -8.86
N VAL A 248 -6.09 5.70 -8.50
CA VAL A 248 -5.27 6.88 -8.15
C VAL A 248 -5.05 7.76 -9.38
N GLU A 249 -4.76 7.17 -10.55
CA GLU A 249 -4.60 7.89 -11.82
C GLU A 249 -5.88 8.63 -12.25
N GLU A 250 -7.04 8.01 -12.11
CA GLU A 250 -8.34 8.60 -12.46
C GLU A 250 -8.85 9.62 -11.43
N THR A 251 -8.23 9.69 -10.25
CA THR A 251 -8.59 10.63 -9.20
C THR A 251 -7.48 11.62 -8.89
N TYR A 252 -6.84 11.50 -7.74
CA TYR A 252 -5.72 12.33 -7.31
C TYR A 252 -5.00 11.73 -6.12
N LEU A 253 -3.74 12.12 -5.96
CA LEU A 253 -2.88 11.86 -4.81
C LEU A 253 -2.70 13.13 -3.97
N GLY A 254 -2.80 13.00 -2.65
CA GLY A 254 -2.54 14.11 -1.72
C GLY A 254 -3.69 15.11 -1.57
N GLY A 255 -3.34 16.35 -1.24
CA GLY A 255 -4.27 17.41 -0.89
C GLY A 255 -4.79 18.21 -2.09
N SER A 256 -5.93 18.88 -1.90
CA SER A 256 -6.49 19.85 -2.86
C SER A 256 -6.85 19.28 -4.25
N GLY A 257 -7.13 17.98 -4.35
CA GLY A 257 -7.45 17.32 -5.61
C GLY A 257 -8.66 17.88 -6.37
N SER A 258 -9.67 18.37 -5.65
CA SER A 258 -10.83 19.07 -6.23
C SER A 258 -10.48 20.43 -6.85
N ARG A 259 -9.33 21.00 -6.48
CA ARG A 259 -8.76 22.23 -7.06
C ARG A 259 -7.71 21.96 -8.14
N GLY A 260 -7.68 20.72 -8.67
CA GLY A 260 -6.80 20.32 -9.77
C GLY A 260 -5.39 19.85 -9.38
N TYR A 261 -5.15 19.54 -8.10
CA TYR A 261 -3.85 19.04 -7.63
C TYR A 261 -3.73 17.53 -7.77
N GLY A 262 -2.49 17.06 -7.80
CA GLY A 262 -2.15 15.67 -7.55
C GLY A 262 -2.64 14.69 -8.62
N ARG A 263 -2.82 15.12 -9.86
CA ARG A 263 -2.99 14.18 -10.98
C ARG A 263 -1.64 13.54 -11.26
N ILE A 264 -1.62 12.21 -11.35
CA ILE A 264 -0.42 11.43 -11.62
C ILE A 264 -0.65 10.43 -12.75
N ARG A 265 0.43 9.99 -13.37
CA ARG A 265 0.45 8.88 -14.35
C ARG A 265 1.63 7.96 -14.05
N PHE A 266 1.37 6.67 -13.91
CA PHE A 266 2.40 5.65 -13.82
C PHE A 266 2.97 5.40 -15.23
N ARG A 267 4.30 5.39 -15.35
CA ARG A 267 5.03 5.36 -16.63
C ARG A 267 5.90 4.14 -16.83
N LYS A 268 6.43 3.59 -15.73
CA LYS A 268 7.30 2.42 -15.75
C LYS A 268 6.89 1.54 -14.58
N ILE A 269 6.48 0.29 -14.85
CA ILE A 269 6.12 -0.69 -13.84
C ILE A 269 6.91 -1.96 -14.15
N HIS A 270 8.05 -2.11 -13.49
CA HIS A 270 8.92 -3.26 -13.64
C HIS A 270 8.59 -4.31 -12.58
N VAL A 271 8.30 -5.53 -13.02
CA VAL A 271 7.90 -6.64 -12.15
C VAL A 271 9.01 -7.66 -12.03
N SER A 272 9.38 -7.98 -10.80
CA SER A 272 10.34 -9.04 -10.47
C SER A 272 9.85 -9.91 -9.33
N VAL A 273 10.29 -11.16 -9.29
CA VAL A 273 9.91 -12.12 -8.26
C VAL A 273 11.14 -12.58 -7.50
N LEU A 274 11.01 -12.60 -6.18
CA LEU A 274 11.96 -13.23 -5.29
C LEU A 274 11.36 -14.53 -4.75
N LYS A 275 11.76 -15.68 -5.30
CA LYS A 275 11.36 -17.00 -4.77
C LYS A 275 12.19 -17.31 -3.51
N ILE A 276 11.53 -17.82 -2.48
CA ILE A 276 12.16 -18.24 -1.22
C ILE A 276 12.03 -19.76 -1.14
N SER A 277 13.16 -20.46 -1.27
CA SER A 277 13.20 -21.92 -1.13
C SER A 277 13.56 -22.31 0.32
N ASN A 278 12.56 -22.77 1.08
CA ASN A 278 12.84 -23.39 2.37
C ASN A 278 13.28 -24.83 2.14
N LYS A 279 14.59 -25.10 2.15
CA LYS A 279 15.06 -26.47 2.40
C LYS A 279 14.86 -26.76 3.88
N GLU A 280 14.09 -27.79 4.18
CA GLU A 280 13.92 -28.27 5.56
C GLU A 280 15.30 -28.64 6.13
N GLY A 281 15.75 -27.91 7.16
CA GLY A 281 16.85 -28.34 8.03
C GLY A 281 18.13 -27.49 8.01
N LYS A 282 18.30 -26.77 9.12
CA LYS A 282 19.56 -26.35 9.79
C LYS A 282 20.49 -25.32 9.15
N ASP A 283 20.45 -25.02 7.86
CA ASP A 283 21.21 -23.90 7.26
C ASP A 283 20.33 -23.07 6.31
N PHE A 284 19.48 -22.20 6.88
CA PHE A 284 18.75 -21.20 6.10
C PHE A 284 19.70 -20.06 5.73
N ASP A 285 20.28 -20.15 4.54
CA ASP A 285 21.04 -19.08 3.91
C ASP A 285 20.17 -18.43 2.85
N LEU A 286 19.68 -17.24 3.17
CA LEU A 286 18.78 -16.49 2.33
C LEU A 286 19.42 -16.15 0.97
N ASP A 287 20.73 -15.90 0.91
CA ASP A 287 21.42 -15.58 -0.35
C ASP A 287 21.62 -16.82 -1.22
N LYS A 288 21.68 -18.02 -0.62
CA LYS A 288 21.74 -19.30 -1.36
C LYS A 288 20.37 -19.88 -1.73
N THR A 289 19.29 -19.41 -1.09
CA THR A 289 17.92 -19.96 -1.25
C THR A 289 16.98 -19.05 -2.03
N LYS A 290 17.44 -17.83 -2.35
CA LYS A 290 16.72 -16.86 -3.18
C LYS A 290 17.03 -17.04 -4.65
N LEU A 291 15.98 -17.03 -5.47
CA LEU A 291 16.08 -16.82 -6.91
C LEU A 291 15.36 -15.51 -7.24
N LYS A 292 16.06 -14.55 -7.86
CA LYS A 292 15.45 -13.33 -8.40
C LYS A 292 15.21 -13.55 -9.89
N GLU A 293 13.96 -13.45 -10.32
CA GLU A 293 13.58 -13.51 -11.72
C GLU A 293 13.00 -12.16 -12.14
N GLU A 294 13.61 -11.55 -13.16
CA GLU A 294 13.06 -10.36 -13.82
C GLU A 294 12.00 -10.83 -14.82
N LEU A 295 10.77 -10.34 -14.70
CA LEU A 295 9.69 -10.77 -15.57
C LEU A 295 9.52 -9.80 -16.73
N LYS A 296 8.95 -8.63 -16.45
CA LYS A 296 8.52 -7.70 -17.49
C LYS A 296 8.37 -6.28 -16.97
N GLU A 297 8.62 -5.33 -17.85
CA GLU A 297 8.26 -3.92 -17.66
C GLU A 297 7.00 -3.58 -18.45
N TYR A 298 6.09 -2.85 -17.81
CA TYR A 298 4.89 -2.29 -18.42
C TYR A 298 4.99 -0.78 -18.45
N SER A 299 4.59 -0.18 -19.57
CA SER A 299 4.64 1.27 -19.82
C SER A 299 3.49 2.05 -19.18
N SER A 300 2.44 1.35 -18.72
CA SER A 300 1.25 1.96 -18.12
C SER A 300 0.49 0.97 -17.23
N VAL A 301 -0.44 1.48 -16.41
CA VAL A 301 -1.34 0.64 -15.61
C VAL A 301 -2.30 -0.16 -16.50
N ASP A 302 -2.75 0.43 -17.62
CA ASP A 302 -3.66 -0.24 -18.55
C ASP A 302 -2.99 -1.46 -19.21
N GLU A 303 -1.72 -1.31 -19.63
CA GLU A 303 -0.94 -2.44 -20.16
C GLU A 303 -0.73 -3.53 -19.10
N LEU A 304 -0.47 -3.15 -17.85
CA LEU A 304 -0.37 -4.11 -16.74
C LEU A 304 -1.70 -4.88 -16.57
N LEU A 305 -2.83 -4.17 -16.55
CA LEU A 305 -4.17 -4.76 -16.39
C LEU A 305 -4.48 -5.79 -17.49
N ASP A 306 -4.15 -5.48 -18.75
CA ASP A 306 -4.34 -6.38 -19.90
C ASP A 306 -3.51 -7.66 -19.80
N LYS A 307 -2.41 -7.62 -19.05
CA LYS A 307 -1.42 -8.70 -18.93
C LYS A 307 -1.45 -9.45 -17.61
N ILE A 308 -2.37 -9.11 -16.70
CA ILE A 308 -2.49 -9.75 -15.38
C ILE A 308 -2.63 -11.27 -15.47
N ASP A 309 -3.42 -11.77 -16.41
CA ASP A 309 -3.71 -13.21 -16.49
C ASP A 309 -2.48 -14.03 -16.92
N GLU A 310 -1.63 -13.44 -17.77
CA GLU A 310 -0.35 -14.00 -18.19
C GLU A 310 0.66 -13.93 -17.03
N LEU A 311 0.79 -12.75 -16.44
CA LEU A 311 1.69 -12.49 -15.31
C LEU A 311 1.38 -13.35 -14.09
N ALA A 312 0.10 -13.55 -13.75
CA ALA A 312 -0.31 -14.39 -12.63
C ALA A 312 0.15 -15.83 -12.80
N LYS A 313 -0.04 -16.41 -14.00
CA LYS A 313 0.37 -17.79 -14.29
C LYS A 313 1.88 -17.96 -14.22
N GLU A 314 2.63 -16.99 -14.73
CA GLU A 314 4.09 -16.99 -14.65
C GLU A 314 4.56 -16.95 -13.20
N ILE A 315 4.02 -16.04 -12.38
CA ILE A 315 4.34 -15.94 -10.94
C ILE A 315 3.95 -17.21 -10.17
N GLU A 316 2.78 -17.78 -10.45
CA GLU A 316 2.33 -19.04 -9.86
C GLU A 316 3.29 -20.19 -10.18
N ASN A 317 3.74 -20.30 -11.43
CA ASN A 317 4.72 -21.30 -11.84
C ASN A 317 6.08 -21.08 -11.16
N ILE A 318 6.54 -19.83 -11.02
CA ILE A 318 7.81 -19.54 -10.34
C ILE A 318 7.73 -19.92 -8.87
N LEU A 319 6.67 -19.49 -8.16
CA LEU A 319 6.59 -19.63 -6.71
C LEU A 319 6.10 -21.02 -6.26
N PHE A 320 5.27 -21.68 -7.06
CA PHE A 320 4.60 -22.94 -6.72
C PHE A 320 4.82 -24.06 -7.74
N GLY A 321 5.53 -23.81 -8.84
CA GLY A 321 6.00 -24.86 -9.74
C GLY A 321 7.04 -25.74 -9.06
N GLU A 322 6.99 -27.02 -9.42
CA GLU A 322 7.89 -28.07 -8.93
C GLU A 322 9.35 -27.84 -9.37
#